data_AF-A0A6C0IA09-F1
#
_entry.id   AF-A0A6C0IA09-F1
#
_cell.length_a   1.000
_cell.length_b   1.000
_cell.length_c   1.000
_cell.angle_alpha   90.00
_cell.angle_beta   90.00
_cell.angle_gamma   90.00
#
_symmetry.space_group_name_H-M   'P 1'
#
loop_
_entity.id
_entity.type
_entity.pdbx_description
1 polymer ?
#
loop_
_entity_poly.entity_id
_entity_poly.type
_entity_poly.pdbx_seq_one_letter_code
_entity_poly.pdbx_strand_id
1 'polypeptide(L)'
;MKILLYSGLLYLAGVAIVLILQPSLMFTEQGVWKEFGIGRNPTTHTWLPFWLFVIIWALLSYIIMLLLASSLGLPGVVEEPLLPQLPQPEVQPQPNLSYHNFTTKPKGKANTLIPGYYILNREVTEATGSPKYIYLGPEPPGDINSE
;
A
#
# COMPACT_ATOMS: atom_id res chain seq x y z
N MET A 1 6.76 9.95 1.20
CA MET A 1 7.88 10.91 1.37
C MET A 1 9.10 10.64 0.47
N LYS A 2 9.47 9.38 0.20
CA LYS A 2 10.67 9.04 -0.58
C LYS A 2 10.69 9.62 -2.00
N ILE A 3 9.53 9.73 -2.66
CA ILE A 3 9.40 10.35 -4.00
C ILE A 3 9.96 11.77 -4.00
N LEU A 4 9.60 12.60 -3.02
CA LEU A 4 10.05 13.99 -2.93
C LEU A 4 11.57 14.10 -2.79
N LEU A 5 12.16 13.20 -1.99
CA LEU A 5 13.60 13.15 -1.81
C LEU A 5 14.32 12.77 -3.10
N TYR A 6 13.86 11.73 -3.78
CA TYR A 6 14.46 11.31 -5.04
C TYR A 6 14.24 12.34 -6.16
N SER A 7 13.07 12.98 -6.24
CA SER A 7 12.83 14.06 -7.19
C SER A 7 13.69 15.29 -6.88
N GLY A 8 13.94 15.58 -5.61
CA GLY A 8 14.87 16.64 -5.21
C GLY A 8 16.31 16.36 -5.64
N LEU A 9 16.76 15.10 -5.50
CA LEU A 9 18.08 14.67 -5.96
C LEU A 9 18.22 14.80 -7.49
N LEU A 10 17.19 14.35 -8.24
CA LEU A 10 17.15 14.47 -9.70
C LEU A 10 17.13 15.95 -10.14
N TYR A 11 16.36 16.78 -9.44
CA TYR A 11 16.33 18.22 -9.66
C TYR A 11 17.72 18.85 -9.49
N LEU A 12 18.41 18.57 -8.37
CA LEU A 12 19.76 19.08 -8.09
C LEU A 12 20.77 18.63 -9.14
N ALA A 13 20.72 17.36 -9.56
CA ALA A 13 21.59 16.83 -10.61
C ALA A 13 21.40 17.60 -11.93
N GLY A 14 20.15 17.82 -12.35
CA GLY A 14 19.89 18.57 -13.59
C GLY A 14 20.31 20.03 -13.52
N VAL A 15 20.08 20.71 -12.38
CA VAL A 15 20.54 22.09 -12.18
C VAL A 15 22.07 22.16 -12.20
N ALA A 16 22.77 21.23 -11.54
CA ALA A 16 24.22 21.17 -11.54
C ALA A 16 24.79 20.97 -12.95
N ILE A 17 24.19 20.07 -13.75
CA ILE A 17 24.59 19.86 -15.15
C ILE A 17 24.45 21.15 -15.96
N VAL A 18 23.36 21.88 -15.82
CA VAL A 18 23.14 23.15 -16.54
C VAL A 18 24.14 24.22 -16.12
N LEU A 19 24.47 24.31 -14.83
CA LEU A 19 25.47 25.26 -14.34
C LEU A 19 26.89 24.94 -14.81
N ILE A 20 27.21 23.67 -15.07
CA ILE A 20 28.50 23.25 -15.63
C ILE A 20 28.55 23.52 -17.14
N LEU A 21 27.48 23.17 -17.86
CA LEU A 21 27.42 23.33 -19.32
C LEU A 21 27.25 24.79 -19.76
N GLN A 22 26.72 25.66 -18.88
CA GLN A 22 26.45 27.08 -19.14
C GLN A 22 25.92 27.34 -20.56
N PRO A 23 24.78 26.74 -20.94
CA PRO A 23 24.31 26.81 -22.32
C PRO A 23 24.02 28.26 -22.74
N SER A 24 24.47 28.62 -23.94
CA SER A 24 24.35 29.97 -24.52
C SER A 24 22.91 30.47 -24.65
N LEU A 25 21.91 29.58 -24.52
CA LEU A 25 20.49 29.94 -24.46
C LEU A 25 20.15 30.79 -23.22
N MET A 26 20.77 30.50 -22.07
CA MET A 26 20.46 31.13 -20.77
C MET A 26 21.67 31.81 -20.12
N PHE A 27 22.88 31.60 -20.64
CA PHE A 27 24.11 32.25 -20.21
C PHE A 27 24.69 33.14 -21.32
N THR A 28 25.30 34.25 -20.94
CA THR A 28 26.13 35.07 -21.83
C THR A 28 27.52 34.44 -22.00
N GLU A 29 28.30 34.91 -22.97
CA GLU A 29 29.71 34.52 -23.16
C GLU A 29 30.58 34.79 -21.92
N GLN A 30 30.11 35.64 -21.02
CA GLN A 30 30.77 36.02 -19.77
C GLN A 30 30.31 35.18 -18.57
N GLY A 31 29.41 34.21 -18.79
CA GLY A 31 28.81 33.38 -17.73
C GLY A 31 27.72 34.08 -16.91
N VAL A 32 27.26 35.25 -17.33
CA VAL A 32 26.17 35.98 -16.67
C VAL A 32 24.82 35.40 -17.11
N TRP A 33 23.85 35.36 -16.21
CA TRP A 33 22.50 34.88 -16.54
C TRP A 33 21.80 35.88 -17.46
N LYS A 34 21.19 35.38 -18.54
CA LYS A 34 20.36 36.18 -19.44
C LYS A 34 19.02 36.52 -18.80
N GLU A 35 18.56 37.74 -19.06
CA GLU A 35 17.26 38.20 -18.59
C GLU A 35 16.14 37.73 -19.52
N PHE A 36 14.90 37.76 -19.03
CA PHE A 36 13.75 37.47 -19.88
C PHE A 36 13.52 38.60 -20.89
N GLY A 37 13.40 38.27 -22.16
CA GLY A 37 12.99 39.24 -23.18
C GLY A 37 12.71 38.62 -24.54
N ILE A 38 11.63 39.09 -25.19
CA ILE A 38 11.22 38.70 -26.54
C ILE A 38 11.45 39.89 -27.47
N GLY A 39 12.10 39.67 -28.63
CA GLY A 39 12.37 40.74 -29.60
C GLY A 39 13.45 41.74 -29.18
N ARG A 40 14.28 41.40 -28.18
CA ARG A 40 15.45 42.18 -27.73
C ARG A 40 16.76 41.57 -28.26
N ASN A 41 17.89 42.15 -27.87
CA ASN A 41 19.21 41.65 -28.25
C ASN A 41 19.41 40.20 -27.73
N PRO A 42 19.65 39.21 -28.61
CA PRO A 42 19.78 37.80 -28.22
C PRO A 42 21.03 37.51 -27.37
N THR A 43 21.97 38.45 -27.27
CA THR A 43 23.17 38.29 -26.45
C THR A 43 22.90 38.48 -24.96
N THR A 44 21.88 39.25 -24.59
CA THR A 44 21.55 39.57 -23.19
C THR A 44 20.18 39.07 -22.75
N HIS A 45 19.27 38.87 -23.70
CA HIS A 45 17.90 38.45 -23.42
C HIS A 45 17.59 37.08 -24.02
N THR A 46 16.75 36.33 -23.31
CA THR A 46 16.27 35.02 -23.73
C THR A 46 14.78 34.87 -23.40
N TRP A 47 14.09 34.00 -24.12
CA TRP A 47 12.72 33.62 -23.81
C TRP A 47 12.65 32.59 -22.67
N LEU A 48 13.76 31.89 -22.38
CA LEU A 48 13.87 30.87 -21.34
C LEU A 48 15.03 31.22 -20.39
N PRO A 49 14.79 32.10 -19.41
CA PRO A 49 15.79 32.46 -18.40
C PRO A 49 16.01 31.32 -17.40
N PHE A 50 17.13 31.38 -16.66
CA PHE A 50 17.52 30.33 -15.72
C PHE A 50 16.45 30.03 -14.65
N TRP A 51 15.80 31.05 -14.10
CA TRP A 51 14.75 30.85 -13.09
C TRP A 51 13.53 30.10 -13.65
N LEU A 52 13.18 30.34 -14.92
CA LEU A 52 12.06 29.65 -15.57
C LEU A 52 12.43 28.18 -15.82
N PHE A 53 13.67 27.92 -16.26
CA PHE A 53 14.20 26.57 -16.34
C PHE A 53 14.10 25.84 -15.00
N VAL A 54 14.54 26.47 -13.91
CA VAL A 54 14.51 25.87 -12.56
C VAL A 54 13.10 25.44 -12.15
N ILE A 55 12.09 26.29 -12.37
CA ILE A 55 10.70 25.97 -12.02
C ILE A 55 10.18 24.81 -12.87
N ILE A 56 10.39 24.87 -14.20
CA ILE A 56 9.94 23.81 -15.12
C ILE A 56 10.64 22.49 -14.79
N TRP A 57 11.94 22.54 -14.53
CA TRP A 57 12.74 21.37 -14.20
C TRP A 57 12.34 20.75 -12.86
N ALA A 58 11.97 21.54 -11.86
CA ALA A 58 11.45 21.04 -10.59
C ALA A 58 10.15 20.25 -10.78
N LEU A 59 9.21 20.78 -11.58
CA LEU A 59 7.96 20.09 -11.91
C LEU A 59 8.21 18.81 -12.71
N LEU A 60 9.05 18.88 -13.73
CA LEU A 60 9.43 17.71 -14.54
C LEU A 60 10.11 16.64 -13.71
N SER A 61 11.01 17.01 -12.80
CA SER A 61 11.70 16.05 -11.93
C SER A 61 10.70 15.28 -11.05
N TYR A 62 9.68 15.97 -10.52
CA TYR A 62 8.63 15.30 -9.77
C TYR A 62 7.78 14.36 -10.63
N ILE A 63 7.35 14.81 -11.81
CA ILE A 63 6.55 14.00 -12.75
C ILE A 63 7.33 12.77 -13.21
N ILE A 64 8.61 12.94 -13.58
CA ILE A 64 9.49 11.84 -13.99
C ILE A 64 9.57 10.80 -12.87
N MET A 65 9.76 11.22 -11.62
CA MET A 65 9.81 10.28 -10.50
C MET A 65 8.47 9.62 -10.20
N LEU A 66 7.35 10.30 -10.46
CA LEU A 66 6.02 9.70 -10.35
C LEU A 66 5.82 8.61 -11.41
N LEU A 67 6.23 8.87 -12.65
CA LEU A 67 6.15 7.90 -13.75
C LEU A 67 7.11 6.72 -13.54
N LEU A 68 8.35 6.97 -13.11
CA LEU A 68 9.31 5.91 -12.76
C LEU A 68 8.84 5.08 -11.58
N ALA A 69 8.28 5.71 -10.54
CA ALA A 69 7.70 4.96 -9.43
C ALA A 69 6.58 4.04 -9.89
N SER A 70 5.75 4.51 -10.82
CA SER A 70 4.68 3.72 -11.43
C SER A 70 5.21 2.58 -12.32
N SER A 71 6.19 2.85 -13.19
CA SER A 71 6.67 1.87 -14.17
C SER A 71 7.68 0.87 -13.61
N LEU A 72 8.56 1.31 -12.70
CA LEU A 72 9.64 0.49 -12.13
C LEU A 72 9.29 -0.11 -10.76
N GLY A 73 8.13 0.24 -10.20
CA GLY A 73 7.71 -0.25 -8.88
C GLY A 73 8.75 0.02 -7.80
N LEU A 74 9.23 1.27 -7.71
CA LEU A 74 10.30 1.63 -6.77
C LEU A 74 9.94 1.15 -5.34
N PRO A 75 10.80 0.31 -4.71
CA PRO A 75 10.47 -0.29 -3.42
C PRO A 75 10.26 0.78 -2.35
N GLY A 76 9.06 0.80 -1.76
CA GLY A 76 8.64 1.74 -0.72
C GLY A 76 7.97 3.03 -1.21
N VAL A 77 7.49 3.07 -2.46
CA VAL A 77 6.63 4.14 -2.99
C VAL A 77 5.22 3.65 -3.35
N VAL A 78 5.11 2.39 -3.79
CA VAL A 78 3.83 1.71 -3.85
C VAL A 78 3.42 1.49 -2.40
N GLU A 79 2.42 2.24 -1.91
CA GLU A 79 1.60 1.74 -0.83
C GLU A 79 1.14 0.37 -1.32
N GLU A 80 1.73 -0.67 -0.73
CA GLU A 80 1.30 -2.04 -0.93
C GLU A 80 -0.23 -1.97 -0.89
N PRO A 81 -0.94 -2.33 -1.99
CA PRO A 81 -2.39 -2.35 -1.91
C PRO A 81 -2.65 -3.19 -0.67
N LEU A 82 -3.37 -2.62 0.29
CA LEU A 82 -3.86 -3.34 1.45
C LEU A 82 -4.61 -4.53 0.87
N LEU A 83 -3.90 -5.64 0.63
CA LEU A 83 -4.52 -6.94 0.59
C LEU A 83 -5.35 -6.91 1.86
N PRO A 84 -6.67 -7.15 1.77
CA PRO A 84 -7.48 -7.27 2.97
C PRO A 84 -6.67 -8.15 3.91
N GLN A 85 -6.18 -7.58 5.01
CA GLN A 85 -5.48 -8.38 5.99
C GLN A 85 -6.53 -9.40 6.37
N LEU A 86 -6.37 -10.64 5.90
CA LEU A 86 -7.15 -11.73 6.42
C LEU A 86 -7.02 -11.60 7.93
N PRO A 87 -8.13 -11.55 8.68
CA PRO A 87 -8.09 -11.33 10.12
C PRO A 87 -7.00 -12.22 10.67
N GLN A 88 -5.92 -11.61 11.18
CA GLN A 88 -4.91 -12.37 11.87
C GLN A 88 -5.67 -13.09 12.99
N PRO A 89 -5.58 -14.42 13.10
CA PRO A 89 -6.21 -15.09 14.22
C PRO A 89 -5.64 -14.44 15.47
N GLU A 90 -6.50 -13.73 16.21
CA GLU A 90 -6.19 -13.28 17.56
C GLU A 90 -5.61 -14.51 18.27
N VAL A 91 -4.33 -14.43 18.62
CA VAL A 91 -3.73 -15.38 19.55
C VAL A 91 -4.39 -15.07 20.89
N GLN A 92 -5.58 -15.62 21.08
CA GLN A 92 -6.20 -15.71 22.39
C GLN A 92 -5.15 -16.39 23.29
N PRO A 93 -4.84 -15.83 24.46
CA PRO A 93 -3.98 -16.53 25.40
C PRO A 93 -4.59 -17.90 25.62
N GLN A 94 -3.87 -18.96 25.22
CA GLN A 94 -4.31 -20.32 25.44
C GLN A 94 -4.69 -20.44 26.91
N PRO A 95 -5.94 -20.83 27.25
CA PRO A 95 -6.23 -21.15 28.63
C PRO A 95 -5.30 -22.31 28.96
N ASN A 96 -4.45 -22.12 29.98
CA ASN A 96 -3.60 -23.18 30.51
C ASN A 96 -4.47 -24.42 30.70
N LEU A 97 -4.30 -25.42 29.82
CA LEU A 97 -4.96 -26.71 29.94
C LEU A 97 -4.34 -27.42 31.13
N SER A 98 -4.78 -27.02 32.32
CA SER A 98 -4.62 -27.78 33.53
C SER A 98 -5.49 -29.01 33.38
N TYR A 99 -4.88 -30.13 32.98
CA TYR A 99 -5.47 -31.46 33.07
C TYR A 99 -5.74 -31.78 34.54
N HIS A 100 -6.85 -31.26 35.06
CA HIS A 100 -7.33 -31.68 36.36
C HIS A 100 -8.15 -32.94 36.16
N ASN A 101 -7.53 -34.08 36.46
CA ASN A 101 -8.21 -35.36 36.60
C ASN A 101 -9.34 -35.18 37.64
N PHE A 102 -10.59 -35.13 37.20
CA PHE A 102 -11.74 -35.17 38.10
C PHE A 102 -12.46 -36.51 37.97
N THR A 103 -11.97 -37.45 38.77
CA THR A 103 -12.79 -38.55 39.26
C THR A 103 -13.73 -38.02 40.33
N THR A 104 -14.98 -37.69 40.01
CA THR A 104 -16.08 -37.70 41.00
C THR A 104 -17.45 -37.73 40.30
N LYS A 105 -18.30 -38.66 40.76
CA LYS A 105 -19.67 -38.94 40.34
C LYS A 105 -20.56 -37.69 40.27
N PRO A 106 -21.53 -37.60 39.34
CA PRO A 106 -22.37 -36.42 39.19
C PRO A 106 -23.50 -36.44 40.22
N LYS A 107 -23.65 -35.32 40.94
CA LYS A 107 -24.86 -34.99 41.71
C LYS A 107 -25.21 -33.55 41.39
N GLY A 108 -26.37 -33.33 40.77
CA GLY A 108 -27.00 -32.01 40.67
C GLY A 108 -26.98 -31.38 39.27
N LYS A 109 -28.19 -31.14 38.75
CA LYS A 109 -28.55 -30.37 37.56
C LYS A 109 -27.92 -28.98 37.51
N ALA A 110 -27.36 -28.58 36.36
CA ALA A 110 -27.78 -27.43 35.56
C ALA A 110 -26.83 -27.22 34.35
N ASN A 111 -27.38 -27.44 33.16
CA ASN A 111 -26.97 -26.93 31.85
C ASN A 111 -25.57 -26.32 31.71
N THR A 112 -24.64 -27.10 31.17
CA THR A 112 -23.61 -26.57 30.28
C THR A 112 -23.74 -27.31 28.97
N LEU A 113 -24.72 -26.86 28.18
CA LEU A 113 -24.79 -27.22 26.76
C LEU A 113 -23.49 -26.69 26.15
N ILE A 114 -22.54 -27.57 25.83
CA ILE A 114 -21.42 -27.20 24.96
C ILE A 114 -22.08 -26.96 23.60
N PRO A 115 -22.22 -25.72 23.11
CA PRO A 115 -22.87 -25.50 21.84
C PRO A 115 -21.96 -26.06 20.76
N GLY A 116 -22.39 -27.16 20.13
CA GLY A 116 -21.73 -27.62 18.90
C GLY A 116 -21.89 -26.59 17.79
N TYR A 117 -20.97 -26.61 16.83
CA TYR A 117 -20.92 -25.63 15.74
C TYR A 117 -21.01 -26.33 14.38
N TYR A 118 -21.62 -25.64 13.41
CA TYR A 118 -21.74 -26.12 12.04
C TYR A 118 -20.53 -25.69 11.22
N ILE A 119 -19.90 -26.63 10.52
CA ILE A 119 -18.85 -26.36 9.53
C ILE A 119 -19.41 -26.58 8.13
N LEU A 120 -19.14 -25.64 7.23
CA LEU A 120 -19.45 -25.79 5.80
C LEU A 120 -18.57 -26.87 5.18
N ASN A 121 -19.19 -27.91 4.61
CA ASN A 121 -18.46 -28.88 3.80
C ASN A 121 -18.29 -28.32 2.39
N ARG A 122 -17.09 -27.81 2.09
CA ARG A 122 -16.78 -27.20 0.78
C ARG A 122 -16.80 -28.20 -0.36
N GLU A 123 -16.30 -29.41 -0.14
CA GLU A 123 -16.22 -30.47 -1.17
C GLU A 123 -17.61 -30.85 -1.69
N VAL A 124 -18.58 -31.03 -0.79
CA VAL A 124 -19.95 -31.40 -1.15
C VAL A 124 -20.74 -30.20 -1.68
N THR A 125 -20.44 -29.00 -1.18
CA THR A 125 -21.07 -27.74 -1.63
C THR A 125 -20.68 -27.41 -3.07
N GLU A 126 -19.41 -27.57 -3.43
CA GLU A 126 -18.92 -27.34 -4.79
C GLU A 126 -19.51 -28.37 -5.78
N ALA A 127 -19.71 -29.62 -5.34
CA ALA A 127 -20.29 -30.67 -6.17
C ALA A 127 -21.81 -30.54 -6.37
N THR A 128 -22.56 -30.07 -5.36
CA THR A 128 -24.03 -30.03 -5.39
C THR A 128 -24.58 -28.63 -5.73
N GLY A 129 -23.74 -27.60 -5.70
CA GLY A 129 -24.11 -26.20 -5.93
C GLY A 129 -24.94 -25.57 -4.81
N SER A 130 -25.19 -26.31 -3.71
CA SER A 130 -25.93 -25.85 -2.54
C SER A 130 -25.10 -26.05 -1.27
N PRO A 131 -25.11 -25.08 -0.33
CA PRO A 131 -24.27 -25.14 0.86
C PRO A 131 -24.74 -26.25 1.81
N LYS A 132 -23.85 -27.22 2.08
CA LYS A 132 -24.11 -28.32 3.01
C LYS A 132 -23.24 -28.19 4.26
N TYR A 133 -23.87 -28.23 5.42
CA TYR A 133 -23.20 -28.07 6.71
C TYR A 133 -23.12 -29.39 7.48
N ILE A 134 -22.03 -29.58 8.22
CA ILE A 134 -21.80 -30.70 9.13
C ILE A 134 -21.80 -30.16 10.55
N TYR A 135 -22.60 -30.75 11.43
CA TYR A 135 -22.64 -30.38 12.85
C TYR A 135 -21.52 -31.09 13.62
N LEU A 136 -20.73 -30.34 14.40
CA LEU A 136 -19.76 -30.87 15.34
C LEU A 136 -20.19 -30.54 16.77
N GLY A 137 -20.75 -31.54 17.44
CA GLY A 137 -21.19 -31.45 18.83
C GLY A 137 -21.82 -32.76 19.30
N PRO A 138 -22.18 -32.86 20.59
CA PRO A 138 -22.74 -34.09 21.15
C PRO A 138 -24.07 -34.48 20.51
N GLU A 139 -24.92 -33.51 20.14
CA GLU A 139 -26.18 -33.76 19.43
C GLU A 139 -26.58 -32.50 18.64
N PRO A 140 -26.92 -32.60 17.34
CA PRO A 140 -27.43 -31.45 16.59
C PRO A 140 -28.72 -30.94 17.23
N PRO A 141 -28.92 -29.62 17.35
CA PRO A 141 -30.21 -29.09 17.77
C PRO A 141 -31.27 -29.58 16.79
N GLY A 142 -32.16 -30.46 17.26
CA GLY A 142 -33.18 -31.10 16.45
C GLY A 142 -34.03 -30.07 15.71
N ASP A 143 -34.40 -30.40 14.47
CA ASP A 143 -35.24 -29.57 13.60
C ASP A 143 -36.53 -29.19 14.34
N ILE A 144 -36.64 -27.92 14.71
CA ILE A 144 -37.85 -27.35 15.34
C ILE A 144 -39.03 -27.19 14.37
N ASN A 145 -38.96 -27.75 13.16
CA ASN A 145 -40.04 -27.69 12.17
C ASN A 145 -40.17 -29.01 11.40
N SER A 146 -40.83 -29.99 12.00
CA SER A 146 -41.48 -31.08 11.28
C SER A 146 -42.86 -31.34 11.88
N GLU A 147 -43.82 -30.49 11.51
CA GLU A 147 -45.26 -30.79 11.46
C GLU A 147 -45.75 -30.49 10.04
#